data_AF-A0A4Q8TRU6-F1
#
_entry.id   AF-A0A4Q8TRU6-F1
#
_cell.length_a   1.000
_cell.length_b   1.000
_cell.length_c   1.000
_cell.angle_alpha   90.00
_cell.angle_beta   90.00
_cell.angle_gamma   90.00
#
_symmetry.space_group_name_H-M   'P 1'
#
loop_
_entity.id
_entity.type
_entity.pdbx_description
1 polymer ?
#
loop_
_entity_poly.entity_id
_entity_poly.type
_entity_poly.pdbx_seq_one_letter_code
_entity_poly.pdbx_strand_id
1 'polypeptide(L)'
;MARTSDTADYMVTQCQACGMLNVIPREYSDGRVCADCSGGPLMPMGYAILQERPTSRITVQVDVERDQLDRLIDDVATVNDTVDGIIQKIGKIKEG
;
A
#
# COMPACT_ATOMS: atom_id res chain seq x y z
N MET A 1 -19.66 -34.71 19.37
CA MET A 1 -19.87 -33.55 18.49
C MET A 1 -18.85 -32.49 18.88
N ALA A 2 -17.81 -32.29 18.08
CA ALA A 2 -16.80 -31.28 18.34
C ALA A 2 -17.47 -29.91 18.24
N ARG A 3 -17.42 -29.12 19.32
CA ARG A 3 -17.68 -27.69 19.23
C ARG A 3 -16.61 -27.15 18.29
N THR A 4 -17.01 -26.68 17.11
CA THR A 4 -16.19 -25.83 16.26
C THR A 4 -15.95 -24.56 17.06
N SER A 5 -14.92 -24.56 17.91
CA SER A 5 -14.54 -23.38 18.67
C SER A 5 -14.06 -22.36 17.66
N ASP A 6 -14.83 -21.30 17.53
CA ASP A 6 -14.46 -20.10 16.80
C ASP A 6 -13.08 -19.66 17.32
N THR A 7 -12.05 -19.78 16.49
CA THR A 7 -10.63 -19.76 16.92
C THR A 7 -10.14 -18.38 17.34
N ALA A 8 -10.96 -17.34 17.20
CA ALA A 8 -10.56 -15.96 17.40
C ALA A 8 -11.19 -15.39 18.68
N ASP A 9 -10.36 -15.21 19.70
CA ASP A 9 -10.73 -14.62 21.00
C ASP A 9 -10.92 -13.09 20.92
N TYR A 10 -10.45 -12.46 19.83
CA TYR A 10 -10.44 -11.02 19.66
C TYR A 10 -11.27 -10.57 18.44
N MET A 11 -11.78 -9.35 18.53
CA MET A 11 -12.47 -8.64 17.45
C MET A 11 -11.65 -7.40 17.06
N VAL A 12 -11.58 -7.14 15.76
CA VAL A 12 -11.04 -5.91 15.20
C VAL A 12 -12.18 -4.92 15.03
N THR A 13 -11.98 -3.71 15.54
CA THR A 13 -12.89 -2.58 15.39
C THR A 13 -12.15 -1.38 14.82
N GLN A 14 -12.85 -0.51 14.11
CA GLN A 14 -12.31 0.75 13.62
C GLN A 14 -13.02 1.93 14.27
N CYS A 15 -12.23 2.83 14.85
CA CYS A 15 -12.74 4.09 15.37
C CYS A 15 -13.25 4.98 14.23
N GLN A 16 -14.51 5.42 14.32
CA GLN A 16 -15.09 6.31 13.31
C GLN A 16 -14.58 7.76 13.40
N ALA A 17 -13.95 8.15 14.51
CA ALA A 17 -13.44 9.52 14.69
C ALA A 17 -11.99 9.69 14.20
N CYS A 18 -11.10 8.74 14.50
CA CYS A 18 -9.67 8.84 14.13
C CYS A 18 -9.18 7.72 13.20
N GLY A 19 -10.04 6.77 12.82
CA GLY A 19 -9.68 5.66 11.92
C GLY A 19 -8.84 4.55 12.54
N MET A 20 -8.39 4.71 13.80
CA MET A 20 -7.51 3.74 14.46
C MET A 20 -8.18 2.39 14.69
N LEU A 21 -7.45 1.32 14.37
CA LEU A 21 -7.86 -0.05 14.65
C LEU A 21 -7.66 -0.37 16.12
N ASN A 22 -8.69 -0.95 16.72
CA ASN A 22 -8.71 -1.39 18.12
C ASN A 22 -9.00 -2.89 18.12
N VAL A 23 -8.11 -3.66 18.76
CA VAL A 23 -8.27 -5.11 18.94
C VAL A 23 -8.77 -5.35 20.36
N ILE A 24 -9.99 -5.85 20.51
CA ILE A 24 -10.67 -5.99 21.81
C ILE A 24 -11.16 -7.43 22.02
N PRO A 25 -11.27 -7.91 23.27
CA PRO A 25 -11.83 -9.22 23.55
C PRO A 25 -13.27 -9.33 23.05
N ARG A 26 -13.60 -10.44 22.39
CA ARG A 26 -14.92 -10.65 21.77
C ARG A 26 -16.06 -10.66 22.80
N GLU A 27 -15.80 -11.14 24.01
CA GLU A 27 -16.79 -11.24 25.09
C GLU A 27 -17.21 -9.88 25.66
N TYR A 28 -16.43 -8.81 25.40
CA TYR A 28 -16.58 -7.50 26.05
C TYR A 28 -16.52 -6.36 25.03
N SER A 29 -17.36 -6.41 23.99
CA SER A 29 -17.45 -5.39 22.95
C SER A 29 -18.23 -4.14 23.37
N ASP A 30 -19.22 -4.29 24.25
CA ASP A 30 -20.17 -3.23 24.54
C ASP A 30 -19.55 -2.12 25.40
N GLY A 31 -19.81 -0.87 25.03
CA GLY A 31 -19.36 0.32 25.77
C GLY A 31 -17.86 0.63 25.63
N ARG A 32 -17.11 -0.08 24.79
CA ARG A 32 -15.71 0.24 24.52
C ARG A 32 -15.59 1.47 23.64
N VAL A 33 -14.70 2.38 24.03
CA VAL A 33 -14.31 3.55 23.25
C VAL A 33 -12.93 3.33 22.65
N CYS A 34 -12.61 4.10 21.62
CA CYS A 34 -11.28 4.09 21.03
C CYS A 34 -10.20 4.35 22.09
N ALA A 35 -9.21 3.45 22.19
CA ALA A 35 -8.10 3.60 23.13
C ALA A 35 -7.15 4.77 22.79
N ASP A 36 -7.19 5.25 21.55
CA ASP A 36 -6.37 6.36 21.06
C ASP A 36 -7.05 7.71 21.34
N CYS A 37 -8.20 7.98 20.69
CA CYS A 37 -8.86 9.28 20.82
C CYS A 37 -9.89 9.38 21.96
N SER A 38 -10.17 8.29 22.66
CA SER A 38 -11.12 8.19 23.80
C SER A 38 -12.58 8.60 23.52
N GLY A 39 -12.92 8.99 22.29
CA GLY A 39 -14.24 9.57 21.97
C GLY A 39 -15.00 8.92 20.81
N GLY A 40 -14.30 8.25 19.89
CA GLY A 40 -14.96 7.70 18.70
C GLY A 40 -15.63 6.35 18.95
N PRO A 41 -16.84 6.10 18.40
CA PRO A 41 -17.45 4.80 18.43
C PRO A 41 -16.64 3.79 17.61
N LEU A 42 -16.60 2.55 18.11
CA LEU A 42 -15.87 1.45 17.50
C LEU A 42 -16.81 0.62 16.62
N MET A 43 -16.55 0.61 15.31
CA MET A 43 -17.30 -0.20 14.35
C MET A 43 -16.61 -1.56 14.13
N PRO A 44 -17.30 -2.69 14.28
CA PRO A 44 -16.72 -4.00 14.01
C PRO A 44 -16.27 -4.17 12.55
N MET A 45 -15.08 -4.72 12.35
CA MET A 45 -14.53 -5.07 11.03
C MET A 45 -14.40 -6.57 10.81
N GLY A 46 -14.15 -7.34 11.89
CA GLY A 46 -13.94 -8.78 11.80
C GLY A 46 -13.30 -9.34 13.07
N TYR A 47 -12.80 -10.57 12.99
CA TYR A 47 -12.13 -11.24 14.10
C TYR A 47 -10.61 -11.26 13.93
N ALA A 48 -9.88 -11.29 15.05
CA ALA A 48 -8.42 -11.34 15.07
C ALA A 48 -7.91 -12.48 15.96
N ILE A 49 -6.78 -13.05 15.53
CA ILE A 49 -5.96 -13.97 16.33
C ILE A 49 -4.70 -13.21 16.73
N LEU A 50 -4.49 -13.04 18.03
CA LEU A 50 -3.26 -12.43 18.54
C LEU A 50 -2.13 -13.45 18.45
N GLN A 51 -1.13 -13.19 17.60
CA GLN A 51 0.04 -14.06 17.46
C GLN A 51 0.96 -13.88 18.68
N GLU A 52 1.18 -14.94 19.45
CA GLU A 52 1.99 -14.90 20.68
C GLU A 52 3.47 -14.54 20.44
N ARG A 53 4.00 -14.89 19.25
CA ARG A 53 5.36 -14.53 18.86
C ARG A 53 5.31 -13.27 17.98
N PRO A 54 6.06 -12.20 18.32
CA PRO A 54 6.19 -11.05 17.44
C PRO A 54 6.62 -11.53 16.06
N THR A 55 5.80 -11.27 15.04
CA THR A 55 6.19 -11.58 13.67
C THR A 55 7.30 -10.59 13.31
N SER A 56 8.54 -11.06 13.33
CA SER A 56 9.72 -10.21 13.14
C SER A 56 9.90 -9.72 11.70
N ARG A 57 9.16 -10.29 10.74
CA ARG A 57 9.20 -9.89 9.32
C ARG A 57 7.80 -9.92 8.71
N ILE A 58 7.32 -8.76 8.30
CA ILE A 58 6.24 -8.63 7.33
C ILE A 58 6.91 -8.41 5.98
N THR A 59 6.79 -9.36 5.05
CA THR A 59 7.27 -9.20 3.67
C THR A 59 6.14 -8.59 2.85
N VAL A 60 6.25 -7.30 2.55
CA VAL A 60 5.35 -6.62 1.60
C VAL A 60 5.98 -6.74 0.21
N GLN A 61 5.33 -7.47 -0.70
CA GLN A 61 5.67 -7.44 -2.12
C GLN A 61 4.94 -6.24 -2.74
N VAL A 62 5.70 -5.37 -3.40
CA VAL A 62 5.17 -4.27 -4.21
C VAL A 62 5.54 -4.58 -5.64
N ASP A 63 4.57 -5.01 -6.44
CA ASP A 63 4.73 -5.06 -7.89
C ASP A 63 4.59 -3.63 -8.43
N VAL A 64 5.64 -3.16 -9.10
CA VAL A 64 5.63 -1.89 -9.82
C VAL A 64 5.70 -2.21 -11.30
N GLU A 65 4.59 -1.98 -12.01
CA GLU A 65 4.56 -2.05 -13.47
C GLU A 65 5.52 -0.99 -14.04
N ARG A 66 6.61 -1.45 -14.66
CA ARG A 66 7.67 -0.59 -15.23
C ARG A 66 7.43 -0.21 -16.68
N ASP A 67 6.29 -0.57 -17.25
CA ASP A 67 5.97 -0.37 -18.68
C ASP A 67 6.00 1.11 -19.12
N GLN A 68 5.96 2.06 -18.17
CA GLN A 68 6.14 3.48 -18.46
C GLN A 68 7.60 3.95 -18.45
N LEU A 69 8.52 3.24 -17.80
CA LEU A 69 9.94 3.59 -17.80
C LEU A 69 10.61 3.25 -19.15
N ASP A 70 10.21 2.15 -19.78
CA ASP A 70 10.80 1.71 -21.05
C ASP A 70 10.44 2.64 -22.22
N ARG A 71 9.23 3.20 -22.25
CA ARG A 71 8.82 4.18 -23.27
C ARG A 71 9.67 5.45 -23.25
N LEU A 72 10.14 5.86 -22.07
CA LEU A 72 10.96 7.07 -21.94
C LEU A 72 12.36 6.89 -22.54
N ILE A 73 12.88 5.66 -22.57
CA ILE A 73 14.20 5.36 -23.15
C ILE A 73 14.12 5.42 -24.69
N ASP A 74 13.06 4.87 -25.28
CA ASP A 74 12.86 4.90 -26.74
C ASP A 74 12.62 6.32 -27.27
N ASP A 75 11.89 7.16 -26.52
CA ASP A 75 11.67 8.56 -26.89
C ASP A 75 12.99 9.37 -26.89
N VAL A 76 13.89 9.12 -25.93
CA VAL A 76 15.20 9.79 -25.86
C VAL A 76 16.13 9.34 -27.01
N ALA A 77 16.08 8.07 -27.40
CA ALA A 77 16.83 7.58 -28.56
C ALA A 77 16.40 8.29 -29.86
N THR A 78 15.10 8.46 -30.06
CA THR A 78 14.54 9.13 -31.25
C THR A 78 14.94 10.61 -31.32
N VAL A 79 14.98 11.30 -30.19
CA VAL A 79 15.43 12.70 -30.13
C VAL A 79 16.91 12.82 -30.52
N ASN A 80 17.75 11.88 -30.09
CA ASN A 80 19.18 11.92 -30.37
C ASN A 80 19.49 11.76 -31.88
N ASP A 81 18.79 10.85 -32.56
CA ASP A 81 18.90 10.67 -34.02
C ASP A 81 18.48 11.93 -34.80
N THR A 82 17.48 12.64 -34.28
CA THR A 82 16.98 13.87 -34.90
C THR A 82 17.98 15.02 -34.77
N VAL A 83 18.68 15.10 -33.64
CA VAL A 83 19.72 16.11 -33.39
C VAL A 83 20.95 15.88 -34.29
N ASP A 84 21.39 14.64 -34.47
CA ASP A 84 22.50 14.31 -35.37
C ASP A 84 22.18 14.63 -36.84
N GLY A 85 20.93 14.39 -37.26
CA GLY A 85 20.47 14.76 -38.60
C GLY A 85 20.43 16.29 -38.84
N ILE A 86 20.15 17.08 -37.80
CA ILE A 86 20.16 18.55 -37.88
C ILE A 86 21.60 19.07 -37.93
N ILE A 87 22.52 18.50 -37.13
CA ILE A 87 23.95 18.87 -37.14
C ILE A 87 24.56 18.62 -38.53
N GLN A 88 24.27 17.48 -39.16
CA GLN A 88 24.73 17.22 -40.53
C GLN A 88 24.18 18.20 -41.57
N LYS A 89 22.90 18.58 -41.47
CA LYS A 89 22.28 19.55 -42.39
C LYS A 89 22.86 20.95 -42.21
N ILE A 90 23.12 21.38 -40.97
CA ILE A 90 23.76 22.67 -40.69
C ILE A 90 25.21 22.70 -41.19
N GLY A 91 25.95 21.59 -41.06
CA GLY A 91 27.30 21.46 -41.63
C GLY A 91 27.32 21.66 -43.16
N LYS A 92 26.37 21.05 -43.87
CA LYS A 92 26.26 21.18 -45.34
C LYS A 92 25.86 22.58 -45.82
N ILE A 93 25.18 23.37 -44.99
CA ILE A 93 24.79 24.75 -45.32
C ILE A 93 25.94 25.73 -45.06
N LYS A 94 26.89 25.40 -44.18
CA LYS A 94 28.03 26.27 -43.82
C LYS A 94 29.21 26.16 -44.81
N GLU A 95 29.24 25.13 -45.64
CA GLU A 95 30.29 24.86 -46.63
C GLU A 95 29.92 25.23 -48.08
N GLY A 96 28.71 25.77 -48.32
CA GLY A 96 28.26 26.31 -49.62
C GLY A 96 28.08 27.83 -49.58
#